data_AF-A0A1B6DGS3-F1
#
_entry.id   AF-A0A1B6DGS3-F1
#
_cell.length_a   1.000
_cell.length_b   1.000
_cell.length_c   1.000
_cell.angle_alpha   90.00
_cell.angle_beta   90.00
_cell.angle_gamma   90.00
#
_symmetry.space_group_name_H-M   'P 1'
#
loop_
_entity.id
_entity.type
_entity.pdbx_description
1 polymer ?
#
loop_
_entity_poly.entity_id
_entity_poly.type
_entity_poly.pdbx_seq_one_letter_code
_entity_poly.pdbx_strand_id
1 'polypeptide(L)'
;LYHEIVTMKHACGIAKLKTILAVGELGSLSNVYKASFVAMEAGSDFIKTSTGKEVINATLTTGLVMCRAIKDYYKISGRKVGLKPAGGLKTAQDCIDWLILVKEELG
;
A
#
# COMPACT_ATOMS: atom_id res chain seq x y z
N LEU A 1 10.86 10.96 -0.70
CA LEU A 1 10.19 9.67 -0.43
C LEU A 1 11.17 8.56 -0.05
N TYR A 2 11.99 8.01 -0.96
CA TYR A 2 12.86 6.84 -0.66
C TYR A 2 13.75 7.04 0.59
N HIS A 3 14.62 8.06 0.58
CA HIS A 3 15.57 8.31 1.67
C HIS A 3 14.89 8.57 3.03
N GLU A 4 13.72 9.20 3.00
CA GLU A 4 12.92 9.46 4.18
C GLU A 4 12.39 8.15 4.79
N ILE A 5 11.82 7.26 3.97
CA ILE A 5 11.34 5.96 4.43
C ILE A 5 12.50 5.08 4.92
N VAL A 6 13.65 5.09 4.26
CA VAL A 6 14.86 4.38 4.73
C VAL A 6 15.25 4.86 6.12
N THR A 7 15.27 6.18 6.34
CA THR A 7 15.60 6.77 7.65
C THR A 7 14.59 6.35 8.71
N MET A 8 13.29 6.38 8.39
CA MET A 8 12.22 5.92 9.30
C MET A 8 12.31 4.42 9.57
N LYS A 9 12.66 3.60 8.57
CA LYS A 9 12.82 2.15 8.72
C LYS A 9 14.01 1.82 9.61
N HIS A 10 15.13 2.51 9.46
CA HIS A 10 16.27 2.38 10.36
C HIS A 10 15.88 2.73 11.80
N ALA A 11 15.14 3.83 12.01
CA ALA A 11 14.66 4.22 13.33
C ALA A 11 13.67 3.20 13.95
N CYS A 12 12.91 2.46 13.13
CA CYS A 12 12.01 1.42 13.59
C CYS A 12 12.72 0.15 14.11
N GLY A 13 13.97 -0.10 13.71
CA GLY A 13 14.70 -1.32 14.06
C GLY A 13 13.91 -2.58 13.66
N ILE A 14 13.59 -3.42 14.65
CA ILE A 14 12.83 -4.66 14.43
C ILE A 14 11.32 -4.45 14.27
N ALA A 15 10.81 -3.25 14.57
CA ALA A 15 9.40 -2.96 14.45
C ALA A 15 8.98 -2.88 12.97
N LYS A 16 7.74 -3.29 12.69
CA LYS A 16 7.17 -3.22 11.34
C LYS A 16 6.78 -1.79 10.99
N LEU A 17 7.34 -1.26 9.92
CA LEU A 17 6.99 0.04 9.34
C LEU A 17 5.80 -0.12 8.39
N LYS A 18 4.83 0.80 8.50
CA LYS A 18 3.74 0.92 7.53
C LYS A 18 3.81 2.31 6.91
N THR A 19 3.94 2.40 5.60
CA THR A 19 3.95 3.67 4.88
C THR A 19 2.54 4.01 4.40
N ILE A 20 2.02 5.16 4.80
CA ILE A 20 0.71 5.66 4.38
C ILE A 20 0.90 6.57 3.16
N LEU A 21 0.27 6.25 2.04
CA LEU A 21 0.54 6.93 0.76
C LEU A 21 -0.46 8.04 0.41
N ALA A 22 -1.55 8.17 1.17
CA ALA A 22 -2.65 9.11 0.88
C ALA A 22 -3.07 9.03 -0.60
N VAL A 23 -3.40 7.83 -1.07
CA VAL A 23 -3.57 7.53 -2.51
C VAL A 23 -4.61 8.39 -3.23
N GLY A 24 -5.59 8.96 -2.52
CA GLY A 24 -6.55 9.90 -3.06
C GLY A 24 -5.95 11.25 -3.49
N GLU A 25 -4.80 11.62 -2.91
CA GLU A 25 -4.10 12.89 -3.15
C GLU A 25 -2.97 12.76 -4.19
N LEU A 26 -2.69 11.55 -4.68
CA LEU A 26 -1.57 11.30 -5.61
C LEU A 26 -1.89 11.65 -7.08
N GLY A 27 -3.13 12.05 -7.37
CA GLY A 27 -3.60 12.56 -8.66
C GLY A 27 -3.71 11.54 -9.81
N SER A 28 -2.87 10.50 -9.86
CA SER A 28 -2.93 9.47 -10.91
C SER A 28 -2.59 8.07 -10.40
N LEU A 29 -3.13 7.05 -11.06
CA LEU A 29 -2.81 5.65 -10.78
C LEU A 29 -1.32 5.33 -11.02
N SER A 30 -0.67 6.01 -11.97
CA SER A 30 0.78 5.87 -12.17
C SER A 30 1.56 6.32 -10.93
N ASN A 31 1.15 7.42 -10.29
CA ASN A 31 1.77 7.90 -9.06
C ASN A 31 1.51 6.95 -7.89
N VAL A 32 0.30 6.39 -7.78
CA VAL A 32 -0.03 5.35 -6.76
C VAL A 32 0.91 4.15 -6.90
N TYR A 33 1.12 3.66 -8.13
CA TYR A 33 2.04 2.55 -8.39
C TYR A 33 3.47 2.91 -7.99
N LYS A 34 4.00 4.04 -8.49
CA LYS A 34 5.37 4.49 -8.22
C LYS A 34 5.61 4.71 -6.72
N ALA A 35 4.69 5.36 -6.02
CA ALA A 35 4.80 5.60 -4.58
C ALA A 35 4.79 4.29 -3.78
N SER A 36 3.94 3.33 -4.18
CA SER A 36 3.89 2.00 -3.57
C SER A 36 5.20 1.25 -3.76
N PHE A 37 5.72 1.23 -4.99
CA PHE A 37 6.97 0.56 -5.32
C PHE A 37 8.15 1.17 -4.56
N VAL A 38 8.30 2.50 -4.59
CA VAL A 38 9.36 3.21 -3.87
C VAL A 38 9.29 3.00 -2.37
N ALA A 39 8.09 2.93 -1.78
CA ALA A 39 7.94 2.65 -0.35
C ALA A 39 8.42 1.23 0.01
N MET A 40 8.17 0.25 -0.84
CA MET A 40 8.64 -1.13 -0.64
C MET A 40 10.14 -1.27 -0.86
N GLU A 41 10.70 -0.64 -1.90
CA GLU A 41 12.14 -0.56 -2.13
C GLU A 41 12.85 0.07 -0.91
N ALA A 42 12.26 1.10 -0.31
CA ALA A 42 12.78 1.76 0.89
C ALA A 42 12.63 0.96 2.20
N GLY A 43 12.08 -0.26 2.15
CA GLY A 43 12.02 -1.16 3.29
C GLY A 43 10.70 -1.15 4.08
N SER A 44 9.63 -0.56 3.55
CA SER A 44 8.31 -0.62 4.21
C SER A 44 7.81 -2.06 4.30
N ASP A 45 7.26 -2.46 5.45
CA ASP A 45 6.69 -3.80 5.66
C ASP A 45 5.22 -3.88 5.24
N PHE A 46 4.53 -2.73 5.25
CA PHE A 46 3.17 -2.57 4.76
C PHE A 46 3.03 -1.26 3.99
N ILE A 47 2.36 -1.31 2.85
CA ILE A 47 1.83 -0.10 2.21
C ILE A 47 0.36 0.08 2.57
N LYS A 48 -0.01 1.30 2.97
CA LYS A 48 -1.36 1.66 3.44
C LYS A 48 -1.96 2.72 2.52
N THR A 49 -3.23 2.55 2.15
CA THR A 49 -3.93 3.42 1.19
C THR A 49 -3.99 4.88 1.68
N SER A 50 -4.60 5.15 2.84
CA SER A 50 -4.84 6.51 3.32
C SER A 50 -4.73 6.66 4.84
N THR A 51 -4.73 7.90 5.32
CA THR A 51 -4.73 8.19 6.76
C THR A 51 -6.12 7.99 7.37
N GLY A 52 -7.17 8.16 6.56
CA GLY A 52 -8.57 8.17 7.01
C GLY A 52 -9.08 9.59 7.28
N LYS A 53 -8.33 10.61 6.84
CA LYS A 53 -8.63 12.03 7.06
C LYS A 53 -8.85 12.80 5.75
N GLU A 54 -8.50 12.19 4.63
CA GLU A 54 -8.68 12.74 3.29
C GLU A 54 -10.15 12.62 2.84
N VAL A 55 -10.53 13.40 1.81
CA VAL A 55 -11.86 13.28 1.18
C VAL A 55 -11.97 11.96 0.44
N ILE A 56 -10.94 11.59 -0.34
CA ILE A 56 -10.85 10.34 -1.08
C ILE A 56 -9.88 9.40 -0.35
N ASN A 57 -10.39 8.25 0.09
CA ASN A 57 -9.63 7.25 0.85
C ASN A 57 -9.37 5.99 0.02
N ALA A 58 -9.44 4.80 0.63
CA ALA A 58 -9.29 3.53 -0.06
C ALA A 58 -10.39 3.33 -1.11
N THR A 59 -10.00 2.95 -2.32
CA THR A 59 -10.89 2.49 -3.38
C THR A 59 -10.35 1.19 -3.96
N LEU A 60 -11.19 0.30 -4.48
CA LEU A 60 -10.72 -0.94 -5.10
C LEU A 60 -9.77 -0.67 -6.28
N THR A 61 -9.98 0.42 -7.03
CA THR A 61 -9.10 0.83 -8.12
C THR A 61 -7.68 1.15 -7.65
N THR A 62 -7.53 1.91 -6.57
CA THR A 62 -6.20 2.18 -5.99
C THR A 62 -5.61 0.93 -5.34
N GLY A 63 -6.45 0.11 -4.71
CA GLY A 63 -6.10 -1.21 -4.19
C GLY A 63 -5.49 -2.13 -5.24
N LEU A 64 -6.12 -2.25 -6.41
CA LEU A 64 -5.64 -3.06 -7.53
C LEU A 64 -4.24 -2.64 -7.96
N VAL A 65 -4.01 -1.34 -8.09
CA VAL A 65 -2.70 -0.80 -8.47
C VAL A 65 -1.64 -1.08 -7.40
N MET A 66 -1.99 -0.96 -6.12
CA MET A 66 -1.09 -1.30 -5.01
C MET A 66 -0.79 -2.80 -4.97
N CYS A 67 -1.78 -3.69 -5.20
CA CYS A 67 -1.57 -5.13 -5.34
C CYS A 67 -0.59 -5.44 -6.47
N ARG A 68 -0.77 -4.84 -7.65
CA ARG A 68 0.15 -5.05 -8.79
C ARG A 68 1.57 -4.59 -8.46
N ALA A 69 1.74 -3.46 -7.79
CA ALA A 69 3.04 -3.03 -7.31
C ALA A 69 3.67 -4.06 -6.36
N ILE A 70 2.91 -4.61 -5.40
CA ILE A 70 3.38 -5.66 -4.48
C ILE A 70 3.78 -6.92 -5.26
N LYS A 71 2.97 -7.35 -6.23
CA LYS A 71 3.23 -8.52 -7.06
C LYS A 71 4.53 -8.37 -7.85
N ASP A 72 4.73 -7.22 -8.48
CA ASP A 72 5.91 -6.96 -9.29
C ASP A 72 7.16 -6.77 -8.43
N TYR A 73 7.04 -6.10 -7.28
CA TYR A 73 8.12 -6.01 -6.29
C TYR A 73 8.51 -7.40 -5.75
N TYR A 74 7.56 -8.28 -5.48
CA TYR A 74 7.84 -9.64 -5.02
C TYR A 74 8.60 -10.45 -6.07
N LYS A 75 8.24 -10.33 -7.37
CA LYS A 75 8.95 -11.02 -8.46
C LYS A 75 10.43 -10.67 -8.52
N ILE A 76 10.80 -9.43 -8.21
CA ILE A 76 12.19 -8.98 -8.28
C ILE A 76 12.97 -9.17 -6.96
N SER A 77 12.31 -9.00 -5.81
CA SER A 77 12.99 -8.94 -4.51
C SER A 77 12.84 -10.21 -3.67
N GLY A 78 11.84 -11.05 -3.98
CA GLY A 78 11.44 -12.17 -3.13
C GLY A 78 10.84 -11.76 -1.77
N ARG A 79 10.71 -10.47 -1.47
CA ARG A 79 10.23 -9.98 -0.17
C ARG A 79 8.73 -9.76 -0.18
N LYS A 80 8.02 -10.37 0.76
CA LYS A 80 6.58 -10.17 0.96
C LYS A 80 6.31 -8.85 1.70
N VAL A 81 5.39 -8.06 1.17
CA VAL A 81 4.92 -6.79 1.77
C VAL A 81 3.41 -6.88 1.95
N GLY A 82 2.90 -6.41 3.10
CA GLY A 82 1.47 -6.39 3.36
C GLY A 82 0.75 -5.20 2.73
N LEU A 83 -0.51 -5.41 2.32
CA LEU A 83 -1.42 -4.33 1.96
C LEU A 83 -2.31 -4.00 3.15
N LYS A 84 -2.50 -2.70 3.43
CA LYS A 84 -3.48 -2.24 4.43
C LYS A 84 -4.47 -1.23 3.81
N PRO A 85 -5.66 -1.68 3.36
CA PRO A 85 -6.75 -0.79 3.01
C PRO A 85 -7.24 -0.04 4.25
N ALA A 86 -7.49 1.26 4.12
CA ALA A 86 -7.94 2.09 5.23
C ALA A 86 -8.71 3.32 4.75
N GLY A 87 -9.64 3.77 5.58
CA GLY A 87 -10.50 4.92 5.33
C GLY A 87 -11.68 4.55 4.43
N GLY A 88 -12.90 4.74 4.92
CA GLY A 88 -14.13 4.56 4.13
C GLY A 88 -14.72 3.15 4.09
N LEU A 89 -14.02 2.11 4.57
CA LEU A 89 -14.59 0.76 4.71
C LEU A 89 -15.56 0.75 5.91
N LYS A 90 -16.87 0.58 5.66
CA LYS A 90 -17.94 0.71 6.67
C LYS A 90 -18.76 -0.57 6.84
N THR A 91 -18.77 -1.44 5.85
CA THR A 91 -19.64 -2.61 5.79
C THR A 91 -18.83 -3.90 5.69
N ALA A 92 -19.46 -5.03 6.03
CA ALA A 92 -18.87 -6.34 5.81
C ALA A 92 -18.64 -6.63 4.32
N GLN A 93 -19.49 -6.09 3.44
CA GLN A 93 -19.33 -6.22 2.00
C GLN A 93 -18.03 -5.54 1.53
N ASP A 94 -17.72 -4.34 2.04
CA ASP A 94 -16.45 -3.67 1.72
C ASP A 94 -15.25 -4.58 2.07
N CYS A 95 -15.27 -5.21 3.24
CA CYS A 95 -14.22 -6.14 3.65
C CYS A 95 -14.10 -7.34 2.70
N ILE A 96 -15.23 -7.92 2.28
CA ILE A 96 -15.25 -9.06 1.35
C ILE A 96 -14.67 -8.65 -0.01
N ASP A 97 -15.04 -7.49 -0.54
CA ASP A 97 -14.55 -7.02 -1.83
C ASP A 97 -13.02 -6.83 -1.83
N TRP A 98 -12.48 -6.28 -0.74
CA TRP A 98 -11.02 -6.15 -0.55
C TRP A 98 -10.32 -7.50 -0.39
N LEU A 99 -10.92 -8.45 0.31
CA LEU A 99 -10.37 -9.81 0.45
C LEU A 99 -10.33 -10.54 -0.89
N ILE A 100 -11.40 -10.41 -1.69
CA ILE A 100 -11.45 -10.97 -3.05
C ILE A 100 -10.35 -10.35 -3.90
N LEU A 101 -10.23 -9.02 -3.93
CA LEU A 101 -9.20 -8.33 -4.70
C LEU A 101 -7.78 -8.82 -4.36
N VAL A 102 -7.46 -8.96 -3.06
CA VAL A 102 -6.15 -9.45 -2.63
C VAL A 102 -5.93 -10.89 -3.07
N LYS A 103 -6.92 -11.77 -2.86
CA LYS A 103 -6.84 -13.18 -3.25
C LYS A 103 -6.62 -13.36 -4.75
N GLU A 104 -7.34 -12.60 -5.59
CA GLU A 104 -7.23 -12.72 -7.04
C GLU A 104 -5.89 -12.17 -7.58
N GLU A 105 -5.37 -11.08 -7.02
CA GLU A 105 -4.13 -10.46 -7.53
C GLU A 105 -2.85 -11.10 -6.96
N LEU A 106 -2.87 -11.49 -5.68
CA LEU A 106 -1.69 -11.89 -4.91
C LEU A 106 -1.68 -13.37 -4.48
N GLY A 107 -2.79 -14.09 -4.61
CA GLY A 107 -2.96 -15.47 -4.10
C GLY A 107 -3.22 -15.52 -2.59
#